data_AF-A0A8S9DQV3-F1
#
_entry.id   AF-A0A8S9DQV3-F1
#
_cell.length_a   1.000
_cell.length_b   1.000
_cell.length_c   1.000
_cell.angle_alpha   90.00
_cell.angle_beta   90.00
_cell.angle_gamma   90.00
#
_symmetry.space_group_name_H-M   'P 1'
#
loop_
_entity.id
_entity.type
_entity.pdbx_description
1 polymer ?
#
loop_
_entity_poly.entity_id
_entity_poly.type
_entity_poly.pdbx_seq_one_letter_code
_entity_poly.pdbx_strand_id
1 'polypeptide(L)'
;MIESIRPRYLKANRTTKTKILDEFIATTGYHRKYALRVLKHGPKPKSFKKIGRRKIYQGEVVQALEQVWEIYGRICSKRLHPFLSEGVIVLERCHELSLSPEVKQLLLS
;
A
#
# COMPACT_ATOMS: atom_id res chain seq x y z
N MET A 1 14.17 19.91 22.48
CA MET A 1 13.17 19.97 23.58
C MET A 1 12.50 18.61 23.86
N ILE A 2 11.89 17.94 22.89
CA ILE A 2 11.24 16.63 23.12
C ILE A 2 12.24 15.57 23.60
N GLU A 3 13.47 15.58 23.08
CA GLU A 3 14.53 14.63 23.43
C GLU A 3 14.98 14.71 24.89
N SER A 4 14.85 15.88 25.55
CA SER A 4 15.20 16.03 26.97
C SER A 4 14.02 15.73 27.91
N ILE A 5 12.79 16.01 27.49
CA ILE A 5 11.58 15.80 28.30
C ILE A 5 11.14 14.34 28.29
N ARG A 6 11.23 13.66 27.13
CA ARG A 6 10.82 12.27 26.97
C ARG A 6 11.48 11.30 27.98
N PRO A 7 12.81 11.27 28.18
CA PRO A 7 13.41 10.37 29.16
C PRO A 7 12.95 10.65 30.59
N ARG A 8 12.73 11.93 30.95
CA ARG A 8 12.15 12.31 32.24
C ARG A 8 10.71 11.84 32.39
N TYR A 9 9.89 12.01 31.36
CA TYR A 9 8.51 11.52 31.33
C TYR A 9 8.45 9.99 31.47
N LEU A 10 9.32 9.24 30.79
CA LEU A 10 9.32 7.78 30.84
C LEU A 10 9.68 7.25 32.24
N LYS A 11 10.64 7.89 32.93
CA LYS A 11 11.10 7.53 34.28
C LYS A 11 10.20 8.02 35.42
N ALA A 12 9.28 8.94 35.14
CA ALA A 12 8.44 9.60 36.14
C ALA A 12 7.29 8.72 36.67
N ASN A 13 6.91 8.97 37.92
CA ASN A 13 5.70 8.42 38.55
C ASN A 13 4.42 9.06 37.99
N ARG A 14 3.24 8.49 38.27
CA ARG A 14 1.96 8.92 37.67
C ARG A 14 1.64 10.42 37.90
N THR A 15 1.89 10.93 39.10
CA THR A 15 1.69 12.34 39.46
C THR A 15 2.65 13.24 38.68
N THR A 16 3.94 12.90 38.68
CA THR A 16 4.99 13.64 37.97
C THR A 16 4.80 13.61 36.45
N LYS A 17 4.35 12.49 35.88
CA LYS A 17 3.98 12.39 34.45
C LYS A 17 2.90 13.39 34.06
N THR A 18 1.91 13.58 34.93
CA THR A 18 0.80 14.52 34.68
C THR A 18 1.34 15.95 34.64
N LYS A 19 2.17 16.34 35.61
CA LYS A 19 2.84 17.66 35.63
C LYS A 19 3.68 17.91 34.38
N ILE A 20 4.54 16.95 34.02
CA ILE A 20 5.39 17.04 32.81
C ILE A 20 4.53 17.18 31.54
N LEU A 21 3.41 16.46 31.48
CA LEU A 21 2.51 16.52 30.33
C LEU A 21 1.81 17.89 30.24
N ASP A 22 1.35 18.45 31.36
CA ASP A 22 0.67 19.75 31.39
C ASP A 22 1.64 20.89 31.02
N GLU A 23 2.86 20.87 31.54
CA GLU A 23 3.93 21.80 31.15
C GLU A 23 4.26 21.69 29.64
N PHE A 24 4.35 20.45 29.14
CA PHE A 24 4.62 20.21 27.73
C PHE A 24 3.49 20.72 26.82
N ILE A 25 2.23 20.55 27.22
CA ILE A 25 1.07 21.09 26.52
C ILE A 25 1.09 22.63 26.54
N ALA A 26 1.34 23.23 27.71
CA ALA A 26 1.40 24.68 27.86
C ALA A 26 2.50 25.31 26.99
N THR A 27 3.63 24.63 26.83
CA THR A 27 4.77 25.17 26.06
C THR A 27 4.64 24.93 24.55
N THR A 28 4.10 23.78 24.14
CA THR A 28 4.01 23.40 22.72
C THR A 28 2.67 23.74 22.06
N GLY A 29 1.64 24.05 22.85
CA GLY A 29 0.26 24.20 22.36
C GLY A 29 -0.35 22.91 21.83
N TYR A 30 0.31 21.76 21.99
CA TYR A 30 -0.19 20.49 21.48
C TYR A 30 -1.39 19.98 22.27
N HIS A 31 -2.38 19.45 21.55
CA HIS A 31 -3.49 18.76 22.18
C HIS A 31 -3.00 17.57 23.03
N ARG A 32 -3.60 17.37 24.22
CA ARG A 32 -3.18 16.37 25.21
C ARG A 32 -2.94 14.98 24.64
N LYS A 33 -3.83 14.49 23.76
CA LYS A 33 -3.67 13.18 23.09
C LYS A 33 -2.42 13.11 22.22
N TYR A 34 -2.09 14.19 21.52
CA TYR A 34 -0.91 14.24 20.66
C TYR A 34 0.36 14.34 21.51
N ALA A 35 0.36 15.22 22.52
CA ALA A 35 1.45 15.34 23.48
C ALA A 35 1.80 14.01 24.16
N LEU A 36 0.77 13.28 24.64
CA LEU A 36 0.91 11.93 25.18
C LEU A 36 1.55 10.97 24.17
N ARG A 37 1.10 11.00 22.91
CA ARG A 37 1.62 10.13 21.85
C ARG A 37 3.10 10.40 21.59
N VAL A 38 3.49 11.67 21.50
CA VAL A 38 4.87 12.11 21.30
C VAL A 38 5.77 11.68 22.45
N LEU A 39 5.35 11.93 23.70
CA LEU A 39 6.15 11.58 24.87
C LEU A 39 6.25 10.05 25.11
N LYS A 40 5.15 9.31 24.86
CA LYS A 40 5.12 7.86 25.10
C LYS A 40 5.82 7.07 24.00
N HIS A 41 5.51 7.35 22.73
CA HIS A 41 5.99 6.54 21.61
C HIS A 41 7.21 7.13 20.91
N GLY A 42 7.45 8.43 21.06
CA GLY A 42 8.48 9.13 20.29
C GLY A 42 8.11 9.27 18.81
N PRO A 43 8.94 9.96 18.02
CA PRO A 43 8.81 9.93 16.56
C PRO A 43 8.94 8.48 16.07
N LYS A 44 8.00 8.03 15.23
CA LYS A 44 8.14 6.70 14.60
C LYS A 44 9.46 6.68 13.84
N PRO A 45 10.29 5.64 13.98
CA PRO A 45 11.42 5.46 13.07
C PRO A 45 10.86 5.48 11.64
N LYS A 46 11.58 6.11 10.71
CA LYS A 46 11.28 6.01 9.29
C LYS A 46 11.38 4.52 8.93
N SER A 47 10.25 3.81 8.98
CA SER A 47 10.23 2.42 8.59
C SER A 47 10.57 2.39 7.10
N PHE A 48 11.53 1.56 6.72
CA PHE A 48 11.69 1.19 5.33
C PHE A 48 10.32 0.70 4.84
N LYS A 49 9.85 1.22 3.70
CA LYS A 49 8.60 0.74 3.09
C LYS A 49 8.73 -0.77 2.97
N LYS A 50 7.83 -1.52 3.63
CA LYS A 50 7.74 -2.96 3.41
C LYS A 50 7.52 -3.15 1.91
N ILE A 51 8.47 -3.79 1.22
CA ILE A 51 8.32 -4.14 -0.19
C ILE A 51 7.07 -5.02 -0.26
N GLY A 52 6.03 -4.54 -0.94
CA GLY A 52 4.78 -5.28 -1.08
C GLY A 52 4.97 -6.60 -1.83
N ARG A 53 3.89 -7.36 -1.99
CA ARG A 53 3.90 -8.58 -2.81
C ARG A 53 4.47 -8.28 -4.21
N ARG A 54 5.37 -9.14 -4.69
CA ARG A 54 5.94 -9.04 -6.04
C ARG A 54 4.80 -9.06 -7.07
N LYS A 55 4.85 -8.17 -8.06
CA LYS A 55 3.86 -8.12 -9.15
C LYS A 55 4.08 -9.33 -10.07
N ILE A 56 3.04 -10.13 -10.28
CA ILE A 56 3.07 -11.35 -11.11
C ILE A 56 2.87 -10.98 -12.59
N TYR A 57 1.93 -10.07 -12.87
CA TYR A 57 1.66 -9.55 -14.21
C TYR A 57 2.51 -8.30 -14.46
N GLN A 58 3.43 -8.37 -15.42
CA GLN A 58 4.32 -7.27 -15.80
C GLN A 58 4.54 -7.26 -17.33
N GLY A 59 4.92 -6.09 -17.85
CA GLY A 59 5.33 -5.92 -19.25
C GLY A 59 4.25 -6.33 -20.24
N GLU A 60 4.63 -7.25 -21.13
CA GLU A 60 3.80 -7.76 -22.24
C GLU A 60 2.46 -8.33 -21.77
N VAL A 61 2.42 -8.94 -20.57
CA VAL A 61 1.18 -9.52 -20.04
C VAL A 61 0.13 -8.45 -19.75
N VAL A 62 0.57 -7.27 -19.29
CA VAL A 62 -0.35 -6.14 -19.02
C VAL A 62 -0.84 -5.56 -20.34
N GLN A 63 0.03 -5.42 -21.34
CA GLN A 63 -0.34 -4.90 -22.66
C GLN A 63 -1.35 -5.81 -23.35
N ALA A 64 -1.13 -7.13 -23.31
CA ALA A 64 -2.06 -8.12 -23.82
C ALA A 64 -3.42 -8.03 -23.11
N LEU A 65 -3.41 -7.91 -21.77
CA LEU A 65 -4.63 -7.77 -20.98
C LEU A 65 -5.39 -6.48 -21.34
N GLU A 66 -4.68 -5.38 -21.55
CA GLU A 66 -5.26 -4.09 -21.95
C GLU A 66 -5.92 -4.20 -23.33
N GLN A 67 -5.26 -4.82 -24.30
CA GLN A 67 -5.84 -5.03 -25.64
C GLN A 67 -7.12 -5.88 -25.59
N VAL A 68 -7.09 -7.00 -24.86
CA VAL A 68 -8.30 -7.82 -24.65
C VAL A 68 -9.39 -7.00 -23.96
N TRP A 69 -9.04 -6.23 -22.95
CA TRP A 69 -9.98 -5.39 -22.22
C TRP A 69 -10.62 -4.31 -23.10
N GLU A 70 -9.87 -3.72 -24.02
CA GLU A 70 -10.38 -2.73 -24.98
C GLU A 70 -11.34 -3.35 -26.00
N ILE A 71 -11.00 -4.53 -26.54
CA ILE A 71 -11.85 -5.25 -27.50
C ILE A 71 -13.20 -5.62 -26.87
N TYR A 72 -13.19 -6.04 -25.61
CA TYR A 72 -14.41 -6.35 -24.85
C TYR A 72 -15.15 -5.10 -24.34
N GLY A 73 -14.76 -3.89 -24.75
CA GLY A 73 -15.46 -2.65 -24.40
C GLY A 73 -15.22 -2.18 -22.96
N ARG A 74 -14.06 -2.50 -22.39
CA ARG A 74 -13.63 -2.10 -21.04
C ARG A 74 -14.56 -2.57 -19.91
N ILE A 75 -15.12 -3.76 -20.02
CA ILE A 75 -15.96 -4.38 -18.99
C ILE A 75 -15.19 -4.66 -17.69
N CYS A 76 -15.89 -4.81 -16.57
CA CYS A 76 -15.26 -5.09 -15.28
C CYS A 76 -14.51 -6.44 -15.28
N SER A 77 -13.40 -6.52 -14.57
CA SER A 77 -12.49 -7.70 -14.57
C SER A 77 -13.19 -8.99 -14.15
N LYS A 78 -14.17 -8.93 -13.24
CA LYS A 78 -14.98 -10.09 -12.82
C LYS A 78 -15.81 -10.68 -13.96
N ARG A 79 -16.28 -9.83 -14.86
CA ARG A 79 -17.06 -10.25 -16.04
C ARG A 79 -16.14 -10.69 -17.17
N LEU A 80 -14.95 -10.09 -17.29
CA LEU A 80 -13.97 -10.47 -18.30
C LEU A 80 -13.33 -11.83 -18.02
N HIS A 81 -13.01 -12.12 -16.76
CA HIS A 81 -12.25 -13.30 -16.35
C HIS A 81 -12.75 -14.64 -16.91
N PRO A 82 -14.07 -14.96 -16.93
CA PRO A 82 -14.56 -16.21 -17.50
C PRO A 82 -14.38 -16.31 -19.01
N PHE A 83 -14.43 -15.19 -19.72
CA PHE A 83 -14.30 -15.14 -21.18
C PHE A 83 -12.85 -14.93 -21.64
N LEU A 84 -11.94 -14.65 -20.73
CA LEU A 84 -10.56 -14.31 -21.06
C LEU A 84 -9.85 -15.48 -21.76
N SER A 85 -10.09 -16.71 -21.31
CA SER A 85 -9.50 -17.92 -21.90
C SER A 85 -9.96 -18.15 -23.35
N GLU A 86 -11.28 -18.09 -23.58
CA GLU A 86 -11.86 -18.22 -24.92
C GLU A 86 -11.50 -17.03 -25.81
N GLY A 87 -11.55 -15.81 -25.26
CA GLY A 87 -11.23 -14.57 -25.95
C GLY A 87 -9.80 -14.56 -26.47
N VAL A 88 -8.82 -14.99 -25.68
CA VAL A 88 -7.42 -15.09 -26.11
C VAL A 88 -7.27 -16.05 -27.30
N ILE A 89 -7.98 -17.19 -27.29
CA ILE A 89 -7.94 -18.16 -28.40
C ILE A 89 -8.55 -17.58 -29.69
N VAL A 90 -9.65 -16.83 -29.57
CA VAL A 90 -10.31 -16.21 -30.74
C VAL A 90 -9.45 -15.09 -31.31
N LEU A 91 -8.86 -14.25 -30.45
CA LEU A 91 -8.03 -13.12 -30.87
C LEU A 91 -6.71 -13.54 -31.52
N GLU A 92 -6.12 -14.66 -31.09
CA GLU A 92 -4.97 -15.28 -31.74
C GLU A 92 -5.34 -15.80 -33.14
N ARG A 93 -6.54 -16.38 -33.29
CA ARG A 93 -7.06 -16.88 -34.57
C ARG A 93 -7.38 -15.75 -35.57
N CYS A 94 -7.86 -14.62 -35.07
CA CYS A 94 -8.15 -13.44 -35.87
C CYS A 94 -6.88 -12.62 -36.21
N HIS A 95 -5.70 -13.08 -35.80
CA HIS A 95 -4.42 -12.35 -35.91
C HIS A 95 -4.41 -10.96 -35.26
N GLU A 96 -5.35 -10.69 -34.34
CA GLU A 96 -5.42 -9.44 -33.59
C GLU A 96 -4.46 -9.42 -32.40
N LEU A 97 -4.04 -10.60 -31.92
CA LEU A 97 -3.06 -10.76 -30.85
C LEU A 97 -1.99 -11.79 -31.24
N SER A 98 -0.72 -11.42 -31.04
CA SER A 98 0.42 -12.33 -31.11
C SER A 98 1.06 -12.40 -29.73
N LEU A 99 0.83 -13.49 -29.00
CA LEU A 99 1.31 -13.67 -27.63
C LEU A 99 2.41 -14.73 -27.58
N SER A 100 3.44 -14.46 -26.79
CA SER A 100 4.43 -15.47 -26.41
C SER A 100 3.77 -16.61 -25.62
N PRO A 101 4.20 -17.88 -25.78
CA PRO A 101 3.65 -19.01 -25.03
C PRO A 101 3.74 -18.82 -23.50
N GLU A 102 4.75 -18.08 -23.01
CA GLU A 102 4.91 -17.76 -21.59
C GLU A 102 3.81 -16.81 -21.07
N VAL A 103 3.46 -15.80 -21.87
CA VAL A 103 2.39 -14.84 -21.57
C VAL A 103 1.03 -15.52 -21.57
N LYS A 104 0.81 -16.46 -22.51
CA LYS A 104 -0.42 -17.25 -22.61
C LYS A 104 -0.64 -18.12 -21.37
N GLN A 105 0.41 -18.76 -20.85
CA GLN A 105 0.32 -19.53 -19.61
C GLN A 105 -0.03 -18.66 -18.40
N LEU A 106 0.53 -17.45 -18.30
CA LEU A 106 0.23 -16.51 -17.22
C LEU A 106 -1.21 -15.96 -17.28
N LEU A 107 -1.76 -15.77 -18.47
CA LEU A 107 -3.14 -15.31 -18.67
C LEU A 107 -4.19 -16.42 -18.45
N LEU A 108 -3.81 -17.69 -18.65
CA LEU A 108 -4.69 -18.86 -18.48
C LEU A 108 -4.56 -19.53 -17.10
N SER A 109 -3.61 -19.10 -16.27
CA SER A 109 -3.44 -19.56 -14.88
C SER A 109 -4.37 -18.85 -13.91
#